data_AF-A0A935SYE5-F1
#
_entry.id   AF-A0A935SYE5-F1
#
_cell.length_a   1.000
_cell.length_b   1.000
_cell.length_c   1.000
_cell.angle_alpha   90.00
_cell.angle_beta   90.00
_cell.angle_gamma   90.00
#
_symmetry.space_group_name_H-M   'P 1'
#
loop_
_entity.id
_entity.type
_entity.pdbx_description
1 polymer ?
#
loop_
_entity_poly.entity_id
_entity_poly.type
_entity_poly.pdbx_seq_one_letter_code
_entity_poly.pdbx_strand_id
1 'polypeptide(L)'
;MNKNKYLLMVSSIGVFLLLAAAAVSENFMKDWHSIQGNAKTTEGPIDLRLRQIVNPQLKVTDRCVTCHVGMASGEQITSDQKVGAAHKPVVHSPTEIGCTTCHGGQGQATEKDDAHGNVHFWTEPMLPSKYAYASCGTCHTPLNVPNLPTLESARKTFERLDCYACHRLDGRGGTLRPGGNVTGMEGPDLSHVGLKGYNAEWYAAHLQKSQQATDPAWKTSFREVAEADRSALKIFLDTQMGAPKLIEAKAQFNSVGCAGCHTVGSFGGDAGVNLSLSGYKDPNQLNFTKVPGDHTLTNWVVQHFRSPASTVAGSQMPALGLSDSQIDLLTLYTLSLRRRTLPDVYLPKDRVRAMRFGEREFAKDGETIYTAVCSSCHAADGRGTRFPGLVPNPSITSPEFLQLASDDFLFQTIRNGRPGRPMLPWGDRVNGFNDDELRSVIAYIRGLGGNVQALPDPKPQIWAMGDGNLGATLFASNCSGCHGKNAVGGDGPALANKAFLSSVSDTFLVEMIKRGRSETVMQGFANPSPIRRVLTQAEIESIVTYIRSLSVK
;
A
#
# COMPACT_ATOMS: atom_id res chain seq x y z
N MET A 1 -23.14 -46.55 42.44
CA MET A 1 -22.23 -45.48 42.89
C MET A 1 -20.74 -45.84 42.85
N ASN A 2 -20.31 -47.07 43.14
CA ASN A 2 -18.87 -47.42 43.21
C ASN A 2 -18.16 -47.54 41.85
N LYS A 3 -18.85 -47.96 40.78
CA LYS A 3 -18.24 -48.09 39.44
C LYS A 3 -17.66 -46.77 38.90
N ASN A 4 -18.31 -45.64 39.15
CA ASN A 4 -17.83 -44.33 38.70
C ASN A 4 -16.58 -43.88 39.49
N LYS A 5 -16.43 -44.28 40.76
CA LYS A 5 -15.24 -43.98 41.57
C LYS A 5 -14.02 -44.74 41.07
N TYR A 6 -14.19 -46.03 40.73
CA TYR A 6 -13.12 -46.83 40.13
C TYR A 6 -12.74 -46.33 38.73
N LEU A 7 -13.72 -45.94 37.90
CA LEU A 7 -13.46 -45.34 36.59
C LEU A 7 -12.63 -44.05 36.73
N LEU A 8 -13.03 -43.16 37.64
CA LEU A 8 -12.32 -41.91 37.88
C LEU A 8 -10.89 -42.17 38.38
N MET A 9 -10.73 -43.06 39.37
CA MET A 9 -9.41 -43.43 39.91
C MET A 9 -8.49 -44.03 38.84
N VAL A 10 -8.99 -44.97 38.02
CA VAL A 10 -8.21 -45.58 36.94
C VAL A 10 -7.87 -44.54 35.87
N SER A 11 -8.79 -43.66 35.51
CA SER A 11 -8.52 -42.58 34.56
C SER A 11 -7.49 -41.57 35.09
N SER A 12 -7.56 -41.21 36.38
CA SER A 12 -6.59 -40.32 37.03
C SER A 12 -5.20 -40.96 37.12
N ILE A 13 -5.10 -42.25 37.46
CA ILE A 13 -3.84 -42.99 37.44
C ILE A 13 -3.30 -43.08 36.01
N GLY A 14 -4.16 -43.35 35.03
CA GLY A 14 -3.80 -43.37 33.61
C GLY A 14 -3.23 -42.04 33.13
N VAL A 15 -3.89 -40.93 33.44
CA VAL A 15 -3.40 -39.58 33.14
C VAL A 15 -2.08 -39.29 33.86
N PHE A 16 -1.97 -39.64 35.15
CA PHE A 16 -0.74 -39.45 35.91
C PHE A 16 0.44 -40.22 35.32
N LEU A 17 0.25 -41.50 34.96
CA LEU A 17 1.27 -42.32 34.32
C LEU A 17 1.67 -41.76 32.95
N LEU A 18 0.70 -41.26 32.19
CA LEU A 18 0.95 -40.65 30.89
C LEU A 18 1.74 -39.34 31.03
N LEU A 19 1.41 -38.50 32.02
CA LEU A 19 2.18 -37.29 32.34
C LEU A 19 3.58 -37.62 32.87
N ALA A 20 3.72 -38.65 33.71
CA ALA A 20 5.02 -39.08 34.21
C ALA A 20 5.90 -39.63 33.07
N ALA A 21 5.32 -40.44 32.17
CA ALA A 21 6.01 -40.94 30.98
C ALA A 21 6.42 -39.79 30.04
N ALA A 22 5.53 -38.82 29.80
CA ALA A 22 5.84 -37.64 29.02
C ALA A 22 6.98 -36.82 29.66
N ALA A 23 6.91 -36.57 30.97
CA ALA A 23 7.95 -35.87 31.71
C ALA A 23 9.30 -36.59 31.64
N VAL A 24 9.32 -37.94 31.75
CA VAL A 24 10.56 -38.70 31.60
C VAL A 24 11.10 -38.61 30.17
N SER A 25 10.21 -38.77 29.18
CA SER A 25 10.57 -38.70 27.77
C SER A 25 11.15 -37.34 27.38
N GLU A 26 10.57 -36.26 27.89
CA GLU A 26 10.97 -34.89 27.56
C GLU A 26 12.24 -34.44 28.31
N ASN A 27 12.43 -34.88 29.56
CA ASN A 27 13.52 -34.36 30.40
C ASN A 27 14.75 -35.27 30.46
N PHE A 28 14.66 -36.55 30.07
CA PHE A 28 15.79 -37.49 30.20
C PHE A 28 16.07 -38.29 28.94
N MET A 29 15.05 -38.61 28.14
CA MET A 29 15.21 -39.49 26.96
C MET A 29 15.49 -38.73 25.66
N LYS A 30 15.56 -37.39 25.68
CA LYS A 30 15.87 -36.60 24.48
C LYS A 30 17.30 -36.83 24.03
N ASP A 31 17.49 -36.99 22.72
CA ASP A 31 18.78 -37.32 22.09
C ASP A 31 19.93 -36.37 22.46
N TRP A 32 19.62 -35.10 22.74
CA TRP A 32 20.63 -34.10 23.08
C TRP A 32 21.37 -34.42 24.38
N HIS A 33 20.78 -35.14 25.34
CA HIS A 33 21.48 -35.57 26.56
C HIS A 33 22.58 -36.60 26.26
N SER A 34 22.32 -37.51 25.33
CA SER A 34 23.33 -38.48 24.85
C SER A 34 24.44 -37.76 24.09
N ILE A 35 24.07 -36.82 23.20
CA ILE A 35 25.04 -35.99 22.48
C ILE A 35 25.90 -35.18 23.46
N GLN A 36 25.28 -34.55 24.46
CA GLN A 36 25.95 -33.80 25.53
C GLN A 36 26.96 -34.66 26.29
N GLY A 37 26.56 -35.86 26.74
CA GLY A 37 27.44 -36.73 27.52
C GLY A 37 28.67 -37.23 26.74
N ASN A 38 28.55 -37.32 25.41
CA ASN A 38 29.58 -37.83 24.53
C ASN A 38 30.45 -36.72 23.87
N ALA A 39 30.01 -35.47 23.93
CA ALA A 39 30.70 -34.35 23.29
C ALA A 39 31.95 -33.91 24.08
N LYS A 40 33.14 -34.10 23.49
CA LYS A 40 34.43 -33.69 24.06
C LYS A 40 35.23 -32.87 23.06
N THR A 41 35.94 -31.85 23.53
CA THR A 41 37.01 -31.18 22.78
C THR A 41 38.37 -31.77 23.18
N THR A 42 39.43 -31.35 22.48
CA THR A 42 40.82 -31.63 22.86
C THR A 42 41.21 -31.03 24.22
N GLU A 43 40.44 -30.08 24.75
CA GLU A 43 40.67 -29.40 26.02
C GLU A 43 39.79 -29.92 27.16
N GLY A 44 38.85 -30.83 26.89
CA GLY A 44 37.97 -31.42 27.90
C GLY A 44 36.51 -31.51 27.48
N PRO A 45 35.58 -31.68 28.45
CA PRO A 45 34.14 -31.66 28.19
C PRO A 45 33.72 -30.31 27.59
N ILE A 46 32.77 -30.33 26.64
CA ILE A 46 32.22 -29.09 26.06
C ILE A 46 31.36 -28.38 27.12
N ASP A 47 31.69 -27.12 27.42
CA ASP A 47 30.85 -26.26 28.27
C ASP A 47 29.59 -25.84 27.48
N LEU A 48 28.44 -26.33 27.92
CA LEU A 48 27.16 -26.07 27.26
C LEU A 48 26.53 -24.82 27.84
N ARG A 49 26.42 -23.80 27.00
CA ARG A 49 25.81 -22.52 27.35
C ARG A 49 24.62 -22.24 26.45
N LEU A 50 23.50 -21.90 27.09
CA LEU A 50 22.38 -21.31 26.40
C LEU A 50 22.71 -19.83 26.13
N ARG A 51 22.59 -19.43 24.86
CA ARG A 51 22.85 -18.07 24.42
C ARG A 51 21.53 -17.37 24.19
N GLN A 52 21.39 -16.18 24.75
CA GLN A 52 20.17 -15.42 24.60
C GLN A 52 20.43 -13.93 24.40
N ILE A 53 19.67 -13.35 23.48
CA ILE A 53 19.53 -11.92 23.32
C ILE A 53 18.32 -11.49 24.14
N VAL A 54 18.52 -10.55 25.07
CA VAL A 54 17.46 -10.05 25.94
C VAL A 54 17.34 -8.55 25.74
N ASN A 55 16.16 -8.12 25.27
CA ASN A 55 15.80 -6.70 25.26
C ASN A 55 14.52 -6.52 26.11
N PRO A 56 14.64 -6.02 27.36
CA PRO A 56 13.49 -5.81 28.23
C PRO A 56 12.51 -4.76 27.70
N GLN A 57 12.98 -3.72 27.00
CA GLN A 57 12.14 -2.65 26.48
C GLN A 57 11.23 -3.13 25.34
N LEU A 58 11.74 -4.04 24.51
CA LEU A 58 10.98 -4.70 23.45
C LEU A 58 10.20 -5.93 23.95
N LYS A 59 10.44 -6.35 25.20
CA LYS A 59 9.96 -7.63 25.76
C LYS A 59 10.36 -8.82 24.88
N VAL A 60 11.62 -8.84 24.49
CA VAL A 60 12.20 -9.87 23.62
C VAL A 60 13.22 -10.69 24.40
N THR A 61 13.15 -12.00 24.23
CA THR A 61 14.11 -12.96 24.78
C THR A 61 14.31 -14.04 23.73
N ASP A 62 15.40 -13.94 22.98
CA ASP A 62 15.67 -14.77 21.82
C ASP A 62 16.88 -15.67 22.05
N ARG A 63 16.63 -16.97 21.99
CA ARG A 63 17.58 -18.06 22.11
C ARG A 63 17.99 -18.60 20.75
N CYS A 64 17.54 -17.96 19.67
CA CYS A 64 17.89 -18.32 18.29
C CYS A 64 19.40 -18.43 18.09
N VAL A 65 20.19 -17.56 18.73
CA VAL A 65 21.66 -17.57 18.70
C VAL A 65 22.32 -18.73 19.45
N THR A 66 21.56 -19.57 20.16
CA THR A 66 22.04 -20.84 20.70
C THR A 66 22.25 -21.86 19.58
N CYS A 67 21.34 -21.90 18.60
CA CYS A 67 21.47 -22.75 17.42
C CYS A 67 22.17 -22.00 16.28
N HIS A 68 21.81 -20.74 16.05
CA HIS A 68 22.36 -19.85 15.03
C HIS A 68 23.56 -19.07 15.55
N VAL A 69 24.58 -19.81 15.97
CA VAL A 69 25.71 -19.31 16.76
C VAL A 69 26.49 -18.22 16.01
N GLY A 70 26.64 -18.34 14.68
CA GLY A 70 27.32 -17.35 13.85
C GLY A 70 26.55 -16.03 13.67
N MET A 71 25.29 -15.96 14.11
CA MET A 71 24.48 -14.73 14.09
C MET A 71 24.59 -13.93 15.40
N ALA A 72 25.26 -14.47 16.42
CA ALA A 72 25.55 -13.74 17.66
C ALA A 72 26.62 -12.67 17.42
N SER A 73 26.52 -11.53 18.10
CA SER A 73 27.54 -10.47 18.00
C SER A 73 28.89 -10.96 18.50
N GLY A 74 29.95 -10.73 17.72
CA GLY A 74 31.33 -11.03 18.10
C GLY A 74 31.77 -12.47 17.87
N GLU A 75 30.90 -13.34 17.33
CA GLU A 75 31.19 -14.75 17.15
C GLU A 75 31.16 -15.13 15.67
N GLN A 76 32.32 -15.05 15.03
CA GLN A 76 32.50 -15.55 13.68
C GLN A 76 32.96 -17.00 13.75
N ILE A 77 32.09 -17.91 13.31
CA ILE A 77 32.41 -19.33 13.23
C ILE A 77 32.67 -19.65 11.77
N THR A 78 33.81 -20.22 11.48
CA THR A 78 34.07 -20.86 10.19
C THR A 78 33.39 -22.23 10.21
N SER A 79 32.23 -22.33 9.56
CA SER A 79 31.51 -23.59 9.43
C SER A 79 30.79 -23.66 8.08
N ASP A 80 30.80 -24.83 7.46
CA ASP A 80 30.01 -25.12 6.26
C ASP A 80 28.52 -25.32 6.57
N GLN A 81 28.14 -25.35 7.86
CA GLN A 81 26.75 -25.50 8.28
C GLN A 81 25.98 -24.18 8.22
N LYS A 82 24.75 -24.23 7.69
CA LYS A 82 23.85 -23.06 7.61
C LYS A 82 23.59 -22.39 8.96
N VAL A 83 23.61 -23.15 10.06
CA VAL A 83 23.40 -22.63 11.41
C VAL A 83 24.61 -21.84 11.94
N GLY A 84 25.81 -22.09 11.40
CA GLY A 84 27.02 -21.32 11.69
C GLY A 84 27.20 -20.08 10.82
N ALA A 85 26.32 -19.85 9.84
CA ALA A 85 26.46 -18.73 8.91
C ALA A 85 26.23 -17.38 9.62
N ALA A 86 27.08 -16.41 9.28
CA ALA A 86 26.92 -15.04 9.74
C ALA A 86 25.62 -14.42 9.22
N HIS A 87 25.01 -13.58 10.06
CA HIS A 87 23.86 -12.79 9.63
C HIS A 87 24.30 -11.79 8.56
N LYS A 88 23.48 -11.59 7.52
CA LYS A 88 23.76 -10.56 6.51
C LYS A 88 23.71 -9.17 7.17
N PRO A 89 24.52 -8.20 6.72
CA PRO A 89 24.40 -6.84 7.23
C PRO A 89 22.96 -6.34 7.11
N VAL A 90 22.43 -5.78 8.20
CA VAL A 90 21.10 -5.18 8.29
C VAL A 90 21.19 -3.88 9.05
N VAL A 91 20.16 -3.05 8.91
CA VAL A 91 20.12 -1.69 9.45
C VAL A 91 19.98 -1.62 10.97
N HIS A 92 19.68 -2.75 11.61
CA HIS A 92 19.54 -2.89 13.06
C HIS A 92 20.39 -4.06 13.54
N SER A 93 21.07 -3.90 14.67
CA SER A 93 21.79 -5.03 15.27
C SER A 93 20.79 -6.08 15.79
N PRO A 94 20.94 -7.37 15.41
CA PRO A 94 20.15 -8.44 16.00
C PRO A 94 20.31 -8.52 17.52
N THR A 95 21.46 -8.13 18.08
CA THR A 95 21.69 -8.15 19.53
C THR A 95 20.98 -7.04 20.29
N GLU A 96 20.57 -5.97 19.59
CA GLU A 96 19.83 -4.86 20.19
C GLU A 96 18.32 -5.06 20.02
N ILE A 97 17.87 -5.50 18.84
CA ILE A 97 16.44 -5.59 18.50
C ILE A 97 15.84 -6.99 18.71
N GLY A 98 16.69 -8.01 18.74
CA GLY A 98 16.29 -9.41 18.75
C GLY A 98 15.93 -9.97 17.38
N CYS A 99 16.07 -11.29 17.25
CA CYS A 99 15.72 -12.08 16.07
C CYS A 99 14.21 -12.09 15.81
N THR A 100 13.38 -12.29 16.85
CA THR A 100 11.92 -12.46 16.69
C THR A 100 11.20 -11.19 16.28
N THR A 101 11.75 -10.02 16.60
CA THR A 101 11.25 -8.73 16.11
C THR A 101 11.30 -8.64 14.58
N CYS A 102 12.33 -9.24 13.97
CA CYS A 102 12.55 -9.22 12.51
C CYS A 102 12.02 -10.48 11.82
N HIS A 103 12.05 -11.63 12.47
CA HIS A 103 11.72 -12.90 11.84
C HIS A 103 10.40 -13.53 12.31
N GLY A 104 9.80 -13.06 13.40
CA GLY A 104 8.75 -13.80 14.10
C GLY A 104 9.31 -15.04 14.79
N GLY A 105 8.46 -16.01 15.10
CA GLY A 105 8.86 -17.21 15.82
C GLY A 105 9.04 -17.00 17.32
N GLN A 106 9.53 -18.06 17.98
CA GLN A 106 9.50 -18.20 19.44
C GLN A 106 10.91 -18.09 19.96
N GLY A 107 11.25 -16.87 20.37
CA GLY A 107 12.57 -16.57 20.88
C GLY A 107 12.95 -17.43 22.08
N GLN A 108 11.99 -17.78 22.93
CA GLN A 108 12.26 -18.56 24.13
C GLN A 108 12.29 -20.08 23.89
N ALA A 109 11.90 -20.56 22.73
CA ALA A 109 11.91 -21.99 22.45
C ALA A 109 13.33 -22.54 22.40
N THR A 110 13.49 -23.78 22.84
CA THR A 110 14.76 -24.52 22.82
C THR A 110 14.76 -25.65 21.79
N GLU A 111 13.63 -25.89 21.13
CA GLU A 111 13.49 -26.86 20.04
C GLU A 111 13.23 -26.13 18.72
N LYS A 112 13.70 -26.72 17.62
CA LYS A 112 13.63 -26.12 16.27
C LYS A 112 12.19 -25.82 15.84
N ASP A 113 11.29 -26.79 16.00
CA ASP A 113 9.92 -26.67 15.48
C ASP A 113 9.10 -25.64 16.27
N ASP A 114 9.31 -25.59 17.58
CA ASP A 114 8.76 -24.55 18.45
C ASP A 114 9.33 -23.17 18.11
N ALA A 115 10.65 -23.04 17.98
CA ALA A 115 11.33 -21.78 17.66
C ALA A 115 10.86 -21.19 16.33
N HIS A 116 10.66 -22.03 15.33
CA HIS A 116 10.19 -21.59 14.02
C HIS A 116 8.66 -21.43 13.96
N GLY A 117 7.92 -21.96 14.93
CA GLY A 117 6.47 -21.85 15.02
C GLY A 117 5.72 -22.74 14.05
N ASN A 118 6.28 -23.90 13.69
CA ASN A 118 5.63 -24.91 12.85
C ASN A 118 4.68 -25.82 13.65
N VAL A 119 4.43 -25.49 14.91
CA VAL A 119 3.58 -26.28 15.81
C VAL A 119 2.10 -25.88 15.68
N HIS A 120 1.23 -26.87 15.88
CA HIS A 120 -0.21 -26.69 15.76
C HIS A 120 -0.71 -25.64 16.77
N PHE A 121 -1.69 -24.82 16.36
CA PHE A 121 -2.31 -23.74 17.16
C PHE A 121 -1.41 -22.53 17.43
N TRP A 122 -0.26 -22.46 16.77
CA TRP A 122 0.63 -21.33 16.96
C TRP A 122 0.27 -20.12 16.09
N THR A 123 0.21 -18.94 16.70
CA THR A 123 -0.32 -17.73 16.05
C THR A 123 0.75 -16.84 15.42
N GLU A 124 2.03 -17.02 15.76
CA GLU A 124 3.15 -16.19 15.28
C GLU A 124 4.33 -17.01 14.72
N PRO A 125 4.14 -17.76 13.62
CA PRO A 125 5.23 -18.49 12.98
C PRO A 125 6.32 -17.55 12.45
N MET A 126 7.53 -18.09 12.26
CA MET A 126 8.58 -17.37 11.55
C MET A 126 8.14 -17.03 10.12
N LEU A 127 8.50 -15.83 9.67
CA LEU A 127 8.33 -15.44 8.29
C LEU A 127 9.24 -16.29 7.40
N PRO A 128 8.72 -16.81 6.28
CA PRO A 128 9.56 -17.42 5.26
C PRO A 128 10.64 -16.44 4.80
N SER A 129 11.86 -16.94 4.55
CA SER A 129 13.03 -16.13 4.21
C SER A 129 12.77 -15.17 3.03
N LYS A 130 11.96 -15.60 2.05
CA LYS A 130 11.50 -14.79 0.92
C LYS A 130 10.80 -13.49 1.35
N TYR A 131 10.05 -13.53 2.45
CA TYR A 131 9.24 -12.43 2.98
C TYR A 131 9.80 -11.83 4.28
N ALA A 132 11.07 -12.09 4.62
CA ALA A 132 11.68 -11.56 5.84
C ALA A 132 11.60 -10.01 5.94
N TYR A 133 11.63 -9.31 4.79
CA TYR A 133 11.46 -7.85 4.73
C TYR A 133 10.07 -7.36 5.17
N ALA A 134 9.07 -8.23 5.28
CA ALA A 134 7.75 -7.84 5.77
C ALA A 134 7.82 -7.29 7.20
N SER A 135 8.69 -7.81 8.06
CA SER A 135 8.82 -7.30 9.44
C SER A 135 9.34 -5.88 9.53
N CYS A 136 10.00 -5.35 8.48
CA CYS A 136 10.34 -3.92 8.44
C CYS A 136 9.08 -3.05 8.59
N GLY A 137 7.93 -3.54 8.11
CA GLY A 137 6.63 -2.89 8.26
C GLY A 137 6.14 -2.77 9.70
N THR A 138 6.72 -3.56 10.62
CA THR A 138 6.46 -3.44 12.06
C THR A 138 6.76 -2.06 12.60
N CYS A 139 7.70 -1.35 11.97
CA CYS A 139 8.07 0.03 12.29
C CYS A 139 7.81 0.97 11.10
N HIS A 140 8.08 0.53 9.87
CA HIS A 140 8.13 1.36 8.66
C HIS A 140 6.90 1.19 7.74
N THR A 141 5.73 0.84 8.25
CA THR A 141 4.49 0.84 7.45
C THR A 141 3.95 2.23 7.07
N PRO A 142 4.12 3.29 7.90
CA PRO A 142 3.70 4.66 7.61
C PRO A 142 4.40 5.37 6.45
N LEU A 143 5.35 4.73 5.79
CA LEU A 143 6.23 5.40 4.84
C LEU A 143 5.48 6.04 3.66
N ASN A 144 5.84 7.29 3.36
CA ASN A 144 5.37 7.92 2.12
C ASN A 144 6.07 7.24 0.93
N VAL A 145 5.32 6.46 0.16
CA VAL A 145 5.83 5.70 -0.99
C VAL A 145 4.94 6.02 -2.19
N PRO A 146 5.51 6.42 -3.33
CA PRO A 146 4.74 6.71 -4.53
C PRO A 146 4.19 5.43 -5.17
N ASN A 147 3.50 5.53 -6.30
CA ASN A 147 3.20 4.36 -7.12
C ASN A 147 4.50 3.79 -7.78
N LEU A 148 4.45 2.53 -8.23
CA LEU A 148 5.61 1.82 -8.79
C LEU A 148 6.19 2.50 -10.05
N PRO A 149 5.41 2.90 -11.08
CA PRO A 149 5.93 3.67 -12.21
C PRO A 149 6.71 4.94 -11.81
N THR A 150 6.19 5.71 -10.85
CA THR A 150 6.87 6.91 -10.35
C THR A 150 8.16 6.54 -9.62
N LEU A 151 8.16 5.49 -8.79
CA LEU A 151 9.36 4.99 -8.10
C LEU A 151 10.44 4.55 -9.10
N GLU A 152 10.06 3.82 -10.14
CA GLU A 152 10.98 3.35 -11.19
C GLU A 152 11.54 4.52 -12.01
N SER A 153 10.70 5.49 -12.37
CA SER A 153 11.14 6.71 -13.05
C SER A 153 12.14 7.50 -12.20
N ALA A 154 11.86 7.66 -10.91
CA ALA A 154 12.73 8.32 -9.94
C ALA A 154 14.09 7.60 -9.80
N ARG A 155 14.08 6.26 -9.72
CA ARG A 155 15.29 5.43 -9.72
C ARG A 155 16.10 5.59 -11.02
N LYS A 156 15.44 5.58 -12.18
CA LYS A 156 16.08 5.79 -13.49
C LYS A 156 16.71 7.17 -13.60
N THR A 157 16.11 8.20 -13.01
CA THR A 157 16.70 9.53 -12.96
C THR A 157 17.98 9.54 -12.13
N PHE A 158 18.01 8.86 -10.98
CA PHE A 158 19.24 8.71 -10.18
C PHE A 158 20.36 8.00 -10.96
N GLU A 159 20.01 6.98 -11.76
CA GLU A 159 20.96 6.28 -12.64
C GLU A 159 21.43 7.15 -13.81
N ARG A 160 20.50 7.78 -14.52
CA ARG A 160 20.77 8.64 -15.70
C ARG A 160 21.63 9.85 -15.37
N LEU A 161 21.50 10.39 -14.15
CA LEU A 161 22.31 11.50 -13.66
C LEU A 161 23.62 11.04 -13.00
N ASP A 162 24.00 9.76 -13.17
CA ASP A 162 25.23 9.16 -12.69
C ASP A 162 25.47 9.36 -11.18
N CYS A 163 24.40 9.46 -10.38
CA CYS A 163 24.54 9.67 -8.93
C CYS A 163 25.30 8.51 -8.24
N TYR A 164 25.22 7.30 -8.80
CA TYR A 164 25.99 6.13 -8.35
C TYR A 164 27.51 6.27 -8.51
N ALA A 165 27.99 7.19 -9.36
CA ALA A 165 29.41 7.40 -9.57
C ALA A 165 30.11 7.90 -8.29
N CYS A 166 29.39 8.68 -7.48
CA CYS A 166 29.89 9.20 -6.21
C CYS A 166 29.22 8.55 -5.00
N HIS A 167 27.91 8.28 -5.07
CA HIS A 167 27.15 7.79 -3.92
C HIS A 167 27.00 6.27 -3.93
N ARG A 168 27.15 5.68 -2.73
CA ARG A 168 26.74 4.30 -2.48
C ARG A 168 25.27 4.24 -2.09
N LEU A 169 24.56 3.23 -2.60
CA LEU A 169 23.18 2.92 -2.26
C LEU A 169 23.00 1.40 -2.31
N ASP A 170 22.61 0.81 -1.19
CA ASP A 170 22.41 -0.62 -0.95
C ASP A 170 23.58 -1.49 -1.45
N GLY A 171 24.81 -1.01 -1.23
CA GLY A 171 26.04 -1.71 -1.64
C GLY A 171 26.40 -1.57 -3.13
N ARG A 172 25.66 -0.76 -3.89
CA ARG A 172 25.96 -0.38 -5.29
C ARG A 172 26.44 1.06 -5.36
N GLY A 173 27.37 1.36 -6.28
CA GLY A 173 27.95 2.69 -6.43
C GLY A 173 29.08 2.96 -5.43
N GLY A 174 29.60 4.18 -5.44
CA GLY A 174 30.90 4.46 -4.82
C GLY A 174 32.05 3.84 -5.63
N THR A 175 33.25 4.40 -5.53
CA THR A 175 34.37 4.15 -6.47
C THR A 175 34.81 2.67 -6.57
N LEU A 176 34.51 2.05 -7.71
CA LEU A 176 35.34 1.05 -8.40
C LEU A 176 35.65 1.58 -9.81
N ARG A 177 36.70 2.40 -9.96
CA ARG A 177 37.39 2.52 -11.25
C ARG A 177 38.54 1.50 -11.26
N PRO A 178 38.65 0.60 -12.26
CA PRO A 178 39.83 -0.23 -12.41
C PRO A 178 41.06 0.67 -12.63
N GLY A 179 42.08 0.57 -11.75
CA GLY A 179 43.30 1.38 -11.88
C GLY A 179 43.83 2.06 -10.62
N GLY A 180 43.62 1.50 -9.42
CA GLY A 180 44.64 1.48 -8.36
C GLY A 180 45.21 2.78 -7.77
N ASN A 181 44.70 3.97 -8.10
CA ASN A 181 45.03 5.22 -7.40
C ASN A 181 43.73 5.93 -6.99
N VAL A 182 43.51 6.01 -5.68
CA VAL A 182 42.33 6.60 -5.04
C VAL A 182 42.44 8.13 -5.12
N THR A 183 41.85 8.74 -6.15
CA THR A 183 41.61 10.19 -6.24
C THR A 183 40.20 10.50 -6.76
N GLY A 184 39.24 9.61 -6.52
CA GLY A 184 37.82 9.81 -6.84
C GLY A 184 37.04 10.35 -5.64
N MET A 185 36.10 11.24 -5.88
CA MET A 185 35.28 11.87 -4.85
C MET A 185 34.19 10.90 -4.39
N GLU A 186 34.33 10.41 -3.16
CA GLU A 186 33.33 9.53 -2.54
C GLU A 186 32.26 10.38 -1.84
N GLY A 187 31.03 10.28 -2.33
CA GLY A 187 29.86 10.85 -1.68
C GLY A 187 29.40 9.97 -0.52
N PRO A 188 28.64 10.51 0.45
CA PRO A 188 28.07 9.71 1.53
C PRO A 188 27.19 8.58 1.01
N ASP A 189 27.13 7.48 1.76
CA ASP A 189 26.16 6.40 1.55
C ASP A 189 24.73 6.92 1.76
N LEU A 190 23.91 6.82 0.72
CA LEU A 190 22.54 7.33 0.67
C LEU A 190 21.47 6.27 0.99
N SER A 191 21.84 5.02 1.29
CA SER A 191 20.89 3.90 1.49
C SER A 191 19.85 4.16 2.61
N HIS A 192 20.15 5.09 3.51
CA HIS A 192 19.32 5.44 4.67
C HIS A 192 18.99 6.94 4.72
N VAL A 193 19.17 7.67 3.62
CA VAL A 193 19.06 9.13 3.64
C VAL A 193 17.63 9.59 3.90
N GLY A 194 16.61 8.84 3.44
CA GLY A 194 15.21 9.11 3.75
C GLY A 194 14.90 8.97 5.25
N LEU A 195 15.57 8.04 5.95
CA LEU A 195 15.44 7.85 7.40
C LEU A 195 16.13 8.96 8.21
N LYS A 196 17.35 9.30 7.81
CA LYS A 196 18.17 10.30 8.51
C LYS A 196 17.64 11.72 8.30
N GLY A 197 17.00 11.94 7.15
CA GLY A 197 16.65 13.26 6.63
C GLY A 197 17.86 13.93 5.99
N TYR A 198 17.57 14.88 5.10
CA TYR A 198 18.57 15.66 4.38
C TYR A 198 18.05 17.09 4.16
N ASN A 199 18.97 18.02 3.87
CA ASN A 199 18.62 19.42 3.61
C ASN A 199 17.75 19.50 2.35
N ALA A 200 16.61 20.22 2.38
CA ALA A 200 15.77 20.43 1.20
C ALA A 200 16.55 21.07 0.04
N GLU A 201 17.47 21.98 0.35
CA GLU A 201 18.34 22.67 -0.61
C GLU A 201 19.66 21.94 -0.86
N TRP A 202 19.69 20.62 -0.63
CA TRP A 202 20.90 19.81 -0.79
C TRP A 202 21.55 20.04 -2.16
N TYR A 203 20.76 20.14 -3.25
CA TYR A 203 21.32 20.29 -4.59
C TYR A 203 21.92 21.68 -4.83
N ALA A 204 21.24 22.73 -4.40
CA ALA A 204 21.75 24.09 -4.47
C ALA A 204 23.08 24.21 -3.69
N ALA A 205 23.17 23.55 -2.54
CA ALA A 205 24.40 23.49 -1.76
C ALA A 205 25.53 22.73 -2.50
N HIS A 206 25.22 21.64 -3.21
CA HIS A 206 26.22 20.94 -4.04
C HIS A 206 26.74 21.85 -5.17
N LEU A 207 25.84 22.53 -5.88
CA LEU A 207 26.21 23.47 -6.96
C LEU A 207 27.09 24.61 -6.43
N GLN A 208 26.70 25.23 -5.31
CA GLN A 208 27.48 26.30 -4.71
C GLN A 208 28.87 25.82 -4.28
N LYS A 209 28.96 24.66 -3.62
CA LYS A 209 30.25 24.05 -3.23
C LYS A 209 31.11 23.69 -4.45
N SER A 210 30.49 23.20 -5.51
CA SER A 210 31.17 22.90 -6.78
C SER A 210 31.77 24.16 -7.40
N GLN A 211 31.02 25.27 -7.43
CA GLN A 211 31.48 26.54 -7.98
C GLN A 211 32.65 27.14 -7.18
N GLN A 212 32.65 26.93 -5.86
CA GLN A 212 33.67 27.43 -4.93
C GLN A 212 34.86 26.46 -4.76
N ALA A 213 34.84 25.32 -5.43
CA ALA A 213 35.85 24.28 -5.26
C ALA A 213 37.23 24.70 -5.79
N THR A 214 38.27 24.39 -5.04
CA THR A 214 39.65 24.43 -5.52
C THR A 214 40.05 23.14 -6.24
N ASP A 215 39.43 22.01 -5.88
CA ASP A 215 39.62 20.72 -6.54
C ASP A 215 39.00 20.72 -7.96
N PRO A 216 39.79 20.50 -9.02
CA PRO A 216 39.28 20.50 -10.40
C PRO A 216 38.23 19.42 -10.69
N ALA A 217 38.32 18.26 -10.02
CA ALA A 217 37.34 17.20 -10.13
C ALA A 217 36.01 17.64 -9.51
N TRP A 218 36.01 18.25 -8.30
CA TRP A 218 34.77 18.72 -7.66
C TRP A 218 34.13 19.84 -8.47
N LYS A 219 34.96 20.77 -8.99
CA LYS A 219 34.49 21.92 -9.78
C LYS A 219 33.74 21.55 -11.07
N THR A 220 34.08 20.42 -11.69
CA THR A 220 33.55 19.99 -12.99
C THR A 220 32.52 18.86 -12.90
N SER A 221 32.30 18.29 -11.72
CA SER A 221 31.45 17.10 -11.54
C SER A 221 29.97 17.41 -11.32
N PHE A 222 29.59 18.65 -10.96
CA PHE A 222 28.19 19.05 -10.82
C PHE A 222 27.76 19.93 -11.99
N ARG A 223 26.65 19.57 -12.62
CA ARG A 223 25.98 20.35 -13.69
C ARG A 223 24.65 20.84 -13.20
N GLU A 224 24.01 21.79 -13.84
CA GLU A 224 22.62 22.10 -13.49
C GLU A 224 21.72 20.90 -13.81
N VAL A 225 20.86 20.51 -12.86
CA VAL A 225 19.85 19.45 -13.03
C VAL A 225 18.48 20.11 -13.07
N ALA A 226 17.66 19.77 -14.07
CA ALA A 226 16.34 20.38 -14.26
C ALA A 226 15.42 20.14 -13.06
N GLU A 227 14.44 21.04 -12.84
CA GLU A 227 13.52 20.95 -11.70
C GLU A 227 12.75 19.62 -11.63
N ALA A 228 12.28 19.11 -12.78
CA ALA A 228 11.62 17.81 -12.86
C ALA A 228 12.53 16.66 -12.39
N ASP A 229 13.81 16.72 -12.75
CA ASP A 229 14.79 15.72 -12.33
C ASP A 229 15.11 15.85 -10.83
N ARG A 230 15.21 17.08 -10.29
CA ARG A 230 15.37 17.31 -8.85
C ARG A 230 14.19 16.77 -8.06
N SER A 231 12.98 16.97 -8.55
CA SER A 231 11.75 16.42 -7.96
C SER A 231 11.76 14.89 -7.97
N ALA A 232 12.15 14.26 -9.08
CA ALA A 232 12.30 12.81 -9.18
C ALA A 232 13.39 12.27 -8.23
N LEU A 233 14.55 12.93 -8.14
CA LEU A 233 15.60 12.57 -7.18
C LEU A 233 15.09 12.66 -5.75
N LYS A 234 14.35 13.72 -5.40
CA LYS A 234 13.76 13.85 -4.06
C LYS A 234 12.84 12.66 -3.73
N ILE A 235 11.95 12.29 -4.65
CA ILE A 235 11.08 11.12 -4.49
C ILE A 235 11.93 9.86 -4.23
N PHE A 236 12.97 9.63 -5.02
CA PHE A 236 13.83 8.46 -4.84
C PHE A 236 14.56 8.46 -3.50
N LEU A 237 15.14 9.60 -3.09
CA LEU A 237 15.88 9.74 -1.83
C LEU A 237 14.98 9.56 -0.61
N ASP A 238 13.74 10.07 -0.65
CA ASP A 238 12.75 9.88 0.42
C ASP A 238 12.40 8.39 0.62
N THR A 239 12.55 7.55 -0.40
CA THR A 239 12.33 6.10 -0.28
C THR A 239 13.54 5.31 0.23
N GLN A 240 14.71 5.94 0.42
CA GLN A 240 15.92 5.26 0.89
C GLN A 240 15.88 5.07 2.41
N MET A 241 15.12 4.07 2.83
CA MET A 241 14.84 3.73 4.23
C MET A 241 15.56 2.46 4.69
N GLY A 242 16.50 1.92 3.90
CA GLY A 242 17.15 0.65 4.18
C GLY A 242 16.23 -0.59 4.14
N ALA A 243 15.05 -0.46 3.53
CA ALA A 243 14.08 -1.54 3.33
C ALA A 243 13.52 -1.56 1.88
N PRO A 244 14.38 -1.66 0.86
CA PRO A 244 13.99 -1.43 -0.54
C PRO A 244 12.86 -2.35 -1.03
N LYS A 245 12.82 -3.61 -0.57
CA LYS A 245 11.74 -4.54 -0.93
C LYS A 245 10.38 -4.17 -0.32
N LEU A 246 10.36 -3.58 0.87
CA LEU A 246 9.12 -3.10 1.48
C LEU A 246 8.59 -1.86 0.72
N ILE A 247 9.49 -0.97 0.31
CA ILE A 247 9.16 0.20 -0.53
C ILE A 247 8.54 -0.28 -1.84
N GLU A 248 9.20 -1.18 -2.55
CA GLU A 248 8.71 -1.72 -3.82
C GLU A 248 7.36 -2.42 -3.66
N ALA A 249 7.18 -3.18 -2.57
CA ALA A 249 5.93 -3.83 -2.25
C ALA A 249 4.78 -2.85 -1.97
N LYS A 250 5.03 -1.76 -1.23
CA LYS A 250 4.04 -0.69 -1.01
C LYS A 250 3.74 0.08 -2.31
N ALA A 251 4.76 0.32 -3.14
CA ALA A 251 4.58 0.98 -4.43
C ALA A 251 3.70 0.13 -5.37
N GLN A 252 3.89 -1.20 -5.38
CA GLN A 252 3.03 -2.13 -6.11
C GLN A 252 1.59 -2.12 -5.57
N PHE A 253 1.40 -2.08 -4.25
CA PHE A 253 0.07 -1.95 -3.63
C PHE A 253 -0.64 -0.66 -4.08
N ASN A 254 0.08 0.46 -4.14
CA ASN A 254 -0.43 1.74 -4.64
C ASN A 254 -0.75 1.68 -6.14
N SER A 255 0.07 1.01 -6.95
CA SER A 255 -0.14 0.88 -8.39
C SER A 255 -1.36 0.04 -8.76
N VAL A 256 -1.69 -0.97 -7.95
CA VAL A 256 -2.83 -1.86 -8.22
C VAL A 256 -4.16 -1.19 -7.83
N GLY A 257 -4.12 -0.14 -7.00
CA GLY A 257 -5.33 0.53 -6.53
C GLY A 257 -6.01 -0.19 -5.35
N CYS A 258 -5.25 -0.98 -4.57
CA CYS A 258 -5.82 -1.76 -3.47
C CYS A 258 -6.51 -0.87 -2.42
N ALA A 259 -5.99 0.35 -2.19
CA ALA A 259 -6.57 1.32 -1.26
C ALA A 259 -7.94 1.86 -1.72
N GLY A 260 -8.31 1.71 -3.00
CA GLY A 260 -9.64 2.07 -3.50
C GLY A 260 -10.76 1.24 -2.87
N CYS A 261 -10.46 0.00 -2.47
CA CYS A 261 -11.42 -0.88 -1.79
C CYS A 261 -11.05 -1.13 -0.32
N HIS A 262 -9.76 -1.28 -0.01
CA HIS A 262 -9.30 -1.67 1.31
C HIS A 262 -8.80 -0.50 2.14
N THR A 263 -9.13 -0.51 3.44
CA THR A 263 -8.52 0.42 4.40
C THR A 263 -7.19 -0.14 4.91
N VAL A 264 -6.15 0.70 4.94
CA VAL A 264 -4.87 0.46 5.59
C VAL A 264 -4.54 1.65 6.50
N GLY A 265 -4.38 1.39 7.78
CA GLY A 265 -4.27 2.43 8.79
C GLY A 265 -5.54 3.29 8.83
N SER A 266 -5.36 4.59 8.62
CA SER A 266 -6.44 5.58 8.55
C SER A 266 -6.65 6.08 7.11
N PHE A 267 -6.50 5.21 6.12
CA PHE A 267 -6.64 5.60 4.71
C PHE A 267 -7.21 4.45 3.86
N GLY A 268 -8.07 4.77 2.91
CA GLY A 268 -8.58 3.84 1.90
C GLY A 268 -10.08 3.57 2.00
N GLY A 269 -10.58 2.70 1.13
CA GLY A 269 -12.00 2.37 1.01
C GLY A 269 -12.51 1.42 2.09
N ASP A 270 -13.83 1.35 2.24
CA ASP A 270 -14.56 0.44 3.14
C ASP A 270 -15.39 -0.62 2.38
N ALA A 271 -15.27 -0.67 1.05
CA ALA A 271 -15.91 -1.71 0.24
C ALA A 271 -15.27 -3.09 0.47
N GLY A 272 -13.96 -3.12 0.75
CA GLY A 272 -13.19 -4.29 1.14
C GLY A 272 -12.90 -4.33 2.64
N VAL A 273 -12.29 -5.43 3.10
CA VAL A 273 -11.92 -5.59 4.50
C VAL A 273 -10.78 -4.66 4.90
N ASN A 274 -10.72 -4.27 6.18
CA ASN A 274 -9.59 -3.53 6.73
C ASN A 274 -8.34 -4.43 6.82
N LEU A 275 -7.26 -4.01 6.17
CA LEU A 275 -6.01 -4.78 6.07
C LEU A 275 -4.96 -4.40 7.11
N SER A 276 -5.23 -3.41 7.97
CA SER A 276 -4.22 -2.79 8.86
C SER A 276 -3.45 -3.75 9.76
N LEU A 277 -4.02 -4.93 10.03
CA LEU A 277 -3.45 -5.99 10.87
C LEU A 277 -3.37 -7.34 10.15
N SER A 278 -3.46 -7.35 8.82
CA SER A 278 -3.48 -8.60 8.03
C SER A 278 -2.24 -9.47 8.22
N GLY A 279 -1.09 -8.87 8.56
CA GLY A 279 0.14 -9.61 8.83
C GLY A 279 0.17 -10.32 10.20
N TYR A 280 -0.81 -10.07 11.08
CA TYR A 280 -0.97 -10.72 12.38
C TYR A 280 -2.17 -11.69 12.44
N LYS A 281 -2.79 -11.99 11.31
CA LYS A 281 -3.90 -12.95 11.30
C LYS A 281 -3.42 -14.33 11.71
N ASP A 282 -4.08 -14.89 12.72
CA ASP A 282 -3.88 -16.26 13.15
C ASP A 282 -4.29 -17.20 12.00
N PRO A 283 -3.41 -18.11 11.55
CA PRO A 283 -3.76 -19.12 10.56
C PRO A 283 -5.04 -19.90 10.92
N ASN A 284 -5.31 -20.14 12.20
CA ASN A 284 -6.51 -20.87 12.63
C ASN A 284 -7.83 -20.12 12.34
N GLN A 285 -7.77 -18.82 12.01
CA GLN A 285 -8.92 -18.02 11.58
C GLN A 285 -9.15 -18.04 10.06
N LEU A 286 -8.30 -18.75 9.31
CA LEU A 286 -8.34 -18.79 7.86
C LEU A 286 -8.96 -20.09 7.36
N ASN A 287 -9.68 -20.01 6.24
CA ASN A 287 -10.22 -21.19 5.57
C ASN A 287 -9.19 -21.77 4.61
N PHE A 288 -8.71 -22.98 4.91
CA PHE A 288 -7.76 -23.72 4.07
C PHE A 288 -8.40 -24.82 3.20
N THR A 289 -9.71 -25.02 3.26
CA THR A 289 -10.41 -26.16 2.62
C THR A 289 -10.10 -26.29 1.11
N LYS A 290 -9.87 -25.16 0.43
CA LYS A 290 -9.54 -25.09 -1.01
C LYS A 290 -8.16 -24.48 -1.27
N VAL A 291 -7.31 -24.41 -0.25
CA VAL A 291 -5.96 -23.84 -0.32
C VAL A 291 -4.97 -25.01 -0.42
N PRO A 292 -4.30 -25.20 -1.56
CA PRO A 292 -3.32 -26.28 -1.71
C PRO A 292 -2.05 -25.99 -0.90
N GLY A 293 -1.37 -27.04 -0.43
CA GLY A 293 -0.10 -26.94 0.28
C GLY A 293 -0.24 -26.60 1.77
N ASP A 294 0.76 -25.92 2.32
CA ASP A 294 0.86 -25.72 3.77
C ASP A 294 -0.19 -24.74 4.30
N HIS A 295 -0.74 -25.03 5.48
CA HIS A 295 -1.75 -24.20 6.15
C HIS A 295 -1.10 -23.00 6.87
N THR A 296 -0.49 -22.11 6.10
CA THR A 296 0.17 -20.90 6.60
C THR A 296 -0.52 -19.63 6.11
N LEU A 297 -0.44 -18.54 6.88
CA LEU A 297 -0.93 -17.22 6.47
C LEU A 297 -0.32 -16.80 5.12
N THR A 298 0.99 -17.02 4.94
CA THR A 298 1.70 -16.68 3.70
C THR A 298 1.08 -17.39 2.49
N ASN A 299 0.90 -18.71 2.56
CA ASN A 299 0.32 -19.48 1.47
C ASN A 299 -1.13 -19.05 1.22
N TRP A 300 -1.91 -18.84 2.28
CA TRP A 300 -3.28 -18.36 2.18
C TRP A 300 -3.36 -17.03 1.42
N VAL A 301 -2.50 -16.05 1.75
CA VAL A 301 -2.45 -14.73 1.09
C VAL A 301 -2.07 -14.86 -0.39
N VAL A 302 -1.07 -15.70 -0.72
CA VAL A 302 -0.69 -15.97 -2.11
C VAL A 302 -1.86 -16.55 -2.90
N GLN A 303 -2.55 -17.55 -2.35
CA GLN A 303 -3.70 -18.18 -3.02
C GLN A 303 -4.90 -17.22 -3.11
N HIS A 304 -5.09 -16.35 -2.12
CA HIS A 304 -6.13 -15.33 -2.15
C HIS A 304 -5.92 -14.35 -3.31
N PHE A 305 -4.68 -13.88 -3.55
CA PHE A 305 -4.40 -13.02 -4.71
C PHE A 305 -4.57 -13.73 -6.05
N ARG A 306 -4.29 -15.04 -6.12
CA ARG A 306 -4.50 -15.84 -7.35
C ARG A 306 -5.98 -16.07 -7.64
N SER A 307 -6.77 -16.39 -6.62
CA SER A 307 -8.18 -16.68 -6.74
C SER A 307 -8.91 -16.33 -5.43
N PRO A 308 -9.43 -15.09 -5.31
CA PRO A 308 -10.10 -14.67 -4.08
C PRO A 308 -11.30 -15.55 -3.72
N ALA A 309 -12.06 -16.00 -4.73
CA ALA A 309 -13.24 -16.83 -4.55
C ALA A 309 -12.93 -18.27 -4.09
N SER A 310 -11.70 -18.77 -4.28
CA SER A 310 -11.31 -20.11 -3.81
C SER A 310 -11.05 -20.10 -2.30
N THR A 311 -10.43 -19.04 -1.80
CA THR A 311 -10.05 -18.86 -0.39
C THR A 311 -11.17 -18.27 0.46
N VAL A 312 -12.00 -17.40 -0.14
CA VAL A 312 -13.16 -16.76 0.49
C VAL A 312 -14.38 -16.97 -0.42
N ALA A 313 -15.28 -17.86 -0.02
CA ALA A 313 -16.51 -18.13 -0.76
C ALA A 313 -17.36 -16.86 -0.88
N GLY A 314 -17.81 -16.52 -2.09
CA GLY A 314 -18.60 -15.31 -2.35
C GLY A 314 -17.81 -13.98 -2.30
N SER A 315 -16.48 -14.05 -2.32
CA SER A 315 -15.61 -12.86 -2.34
C SER A 315 -16.03 -11.85 -3.40
N GLN A 316 -16.15 -10.58 -2.99
CA GLN A 316 -16.35 -9.44 -3.90
C GLN A 316 -15.05 -8.92 -4.50
N MET A 317 -13.89 -9.36 -3.97
CA MET A 317 -12.59 -9.01 -4.54
C MET A 317 -12.45 -9.66 -5.93
N PRO A 318 -12.24 -8.87 -7.00
CA PRO A 318 -12.12 -9.40 -8.34
C PRO A 318 -10.81 -10.17 -8.53
N ALA A 319 -10.79 -11.09 -9.50
CA ALA A 319 -9.55 -11.69 -9.96
C ALA A 319 -8.76 -10.66 -10.79
N LEU A 320 -7.62 -10.21 -10.26
CA LEU A 320 -6.87 -9.09 -10.81
C LEU A 320 -5.90 -9.47 -11.95
N GLY A 321 -5.71 -10.77 -12.24
CA GLY A 321 -4.80 -11.23 -13.30
C GLY A 321 -3.32 -10.90 -13.04
N LEU A 322 -2.91 -10.84 -11.77
CA LEU A 322 -1.57 -10.45 -11.35
C LEU A 322 -0.50 -11.48 -11.74
N SER A 323 0.69 -11.02 -12.08
CA SER A 323 1.86 -11.89 -12.27
C SER A 323 2.36 -12.43 -10.92
N ASP A 324 3.18 -13.49 -10.97
CA ASP A 324 3.81 -14.05 -9.76
C ASP A 324 4.66 -13.02 -9.00
N SER A 325 5.38 -12.14 -9.71
CA SER A 325 6.16 -11.07 -9.09
C SER A 325 5.29 -10.03 -8.38
N GLN A 326 4.14 -9.67 -8.97
CA GLN A 326 3.19 -8.76 -8.35
C GLN A 326 2.55 -9.41 -7.11
N ILE A 327 2.17 -10.69 -7.20
CA ILE A 327 1.61 -11.45 -6.07
C ILE A 327 2.64 -11.53 -4.93
N ASP A 328 3.91 -11.75 -5.24
CA ASP A 328 4.98 -11.78 -4.24
C ASP A 328 5.15 -10.44 -3.53
N LEU A 329 5.15 -9.32 -4.27
CA LEU A 329 5.23 -7.98 -3.71
C LEU A 329 4.01 -7.65 -2.85
N LEU A 330 2.79 -7.94 -3.33
CA LEU A 330 1.56 -7.71 -2.57
C LEU A 330 1.47 -8.61 -1.32
N THR A 331 1.96 -9.84 -1.42
CA THR A 331 2.09 -10.75 -0.27
C THR A 331 3.06 -10.19 0.76
N LEU A 332 4.24 -9.73 0.31
CA LEU A 332 5.22 -9.08 1.19
C LEU A 332 4.59 -7.88 1.90
N TYR A 333 3.91 -6.99 1.16
CA TYR A 333 3.26 -5.83 1.77
C TYR A 333 2.16 -6.24 2.75
N THR A 334 1.30 -7.20 2.40
CA THR A 334 0.21 -7.68 3.28
C THR A 334 0.76 -8.28 4.56
N LEU A 335 1.81 -9.10 4.46
CA LEU A 335 2.52 -9.65 5.62
C LEU A 335 3.26 -8.56 6.41
N SER A 336 3.54 -7.40 5.81
CA SER A 336 4.19 -6.28 6.50
C SER A 336 3.25 -5.45 7.37
N LEU A 337 1.94 -5.62 7.19
CA LEU A 337 0.89 -4.96 7.98
C LEU A 337 0.78 -5.61 9.38
N ARG A 338 1.90 -5.58 10.10
CA ARG A 338 2.12 -6.10 11.45
C ARG A 338 2.33 -4.93 12.39
N ARG A 339 1.29 -4.43 13.06
CA ARG A 339 1.49 -3.36 14.07
C ARG A 339 1.81 -3.94 15.44
N ARG A 340 3.07 -3.86 15.87
CA ARG A 340 3.46 -4.13 17.27
C ARG A 340 3.44 -2.82 18.06
N THR A 341 3.01 -2.89 19.32
CA THR A 341 3.21 -1.79 20.27
C THR A 341 4.68 -1.77 20.68
N LEU A 342 5.39 -0.70 20.33
CA LEU A 342 6.80 -0.51 20.61
C LEU A 342 6.99 0.78 21.43
N PRO A 343 7.98 0.83 22.33
CA PRO A 343 8.40 2.07 22.97
C PRO A 343 8.85 3.12 21.93
N ASP A 344 8.60 4.40 22.21
CA ASP A 344 8.86 5.51 21.29
C ASP A 344 10.33 5.59 20.82
N VAL A 345 11.29 5.15 21.65
CA VAL A 345 12.72 5.09 21.29
C VAL A 345 13.03 4.16 20.11
N TYR A 346 12.17 3.17 19.85
CA TYR A 346 12.30 2.25 18.71
C TYR A 346 11.43 2.63 17.51
N LEU A 347 10.58 3.65 17.65
CA LEU A 347 9.71 4.10 16.57
C LEU A 347 10.48 5.06 15.66
N PRO A 348 10.47 4.84 14.33
CA PRO A 348 11.07 5.77 13.40
C PRO A 348 10.25 7.07 13.36
N LYS A 349 10.91 8.18 13.00
CA LYS A 349 10.34 9.53 13.11
C LYS A 349 9.00 9.67 12.36
N ASP A 350 8.90 9.09 11.17
CA ASP A 350 7.69 9.03 10.35
C ASP A 350 6.53 8.36 11.10
N ARG A 351 6.80 7.25 11.80
CA ARG A 351 5.79 6.57 12.61
C ARG A 351 5.38 7.35 13.84
N VAL A 352 6.34 7.98 14.53
CA VAL A 352 6.01 8.89 15.64
C VAL A 352 5.12 10.02 15.13
N ARG A 353 5.43 10.59 13.97
CA ARG A 353 4.61 11.64 13.36
C ARG A 353 3.21 11.17 13.00
N ALA A 354 3.07 9.98 12.43
CA ALA A 354 1.76 9.41 12.16
C ALA A 354 0.97 9.15 13.45
N MET A 355 1.57 8.48 14.43
CA MET A 355 0.89 8.04 15.65
C MET A 355 0.62 9.16 16.67
N ARG A 356 1.46 10.19 16.73
CA ARG A 356 1.38 11.27 17.74
C ARG A 356 0.88 12.59 17.17
N PHE A 357 1.19 12.89 15.92
CA PHE A 357 0.82 14.16 15.27
C PHE A 357 -0.24 13.98 14.18
N GLY A 358 -0.75 12.77 13.98
CA GLY A 358 -1.78 12.48 12.97
C GLY A 358 -1.30 12.68 11.54
N GLU A 359 0.03 12.67 11.31
CA GLU A 359 0.54 12.73 9.95
C GLU A 359 0.07 11.50 9.15
N ARG A 360 -0.27 11.72 7.89
CA ARG A 360 -0.77 10.65 7.02
C ARG A 360 0.31 9.60 6.77
N GLU A 361 -0.08 8.33 6.98
CA GLU A 361 0.71 7.13 6.67
C GLU A 361 0.74 6.79 5.16
N PHE A 362 0.18 7.68 4.34
CA PHE A 362 -0.05 7.54 2.91
C PHE A 362 0.47 8.76 2.16
N ALA A 363 0.79 8.58 0.87
CA ALA A 363 1.29 9.65 0.03
C ALA A 363 0.26 10.76 -0.16
N LYS A 364 0.74 12.02 -0.12
CA LYS A 364 -0.09 13.22 -0.25
C LYS A 364 -0.18 13.74 -1.68
N ASP A 365 0.64 13.22 -2.61
CA ASP A 365 0.64 13.67 -4.00
C ASP A 365 -0.56 13.12 -4.77
N GLY A 366 -1.08 13.97 -5.66
CA GLY A 366 -2.30 13.66 -6.42
C GLY A 366 -2.17 12.44 -7.33
N GLU A 367 -0.98 12.21 -7.90
CA GLU A 367 -0.70 11.07 -8.77
C GLU A 367 -0.81 9.74 -8.01
N THR A 368 -0.15 9.64 -6.86
CA THR A 368 -0.17 8.42 -6.04
C THR A 368 -1.55 8.18 -5.47
N ILE A 369 -2.24 9.21 -4.99
CA ILE A 369 -3.61 9.09 -4.51
C ILE A 369 -4.55 8.63 -5.63
N TYR A 370 -4.47 9.28 -6.80
CA TYR A 370 -5.28 8.90 -7.96
C TYR A 370 -5.03 7.45 -8.36
N THR A 371 -3.78 7.05 -8.46
CA THR A 371 -3.41 5.68 -8.85
C THR A 371 -3.92 4.68 -7.81
N ALA A 372 -3.77 4.98 -6.52
CA ALA A 372 -4.13 4.07 -5.43
C ALA A 372 -5.63 3.95 -5.18
N VAL A 373 -6.43 4.93 -5.58
CA VAL A 373 -7.85 5.01 -5.22
C VAL A 373 -8.77 5.12 -6.43
N CYS A 374 -8.45 5.99 -7.38
CA CYS A 374 -9.35 6.35 -8.48
C CYS A 374 -9.17 5.44 -9.70
N SER A 375 -7.93 5.02 -9.99
CA SER A 375 -7.58 4.34 -11.24
C SER A 375 -8.26 2.98 -11.43
N SER A 376 -8.64 2.29 -10.36
CA SER A 376 -9.34 1.00 -10.44
C SER A 376 -10.72 1.14 -11.12
N CYS A 377 -11.37 2.29 -10.99
CA CYS A 377 -12.65 2.59 -11.62
C CYS A 377 -12.48 3.51 -12.83
N HIS A 378 -11.64 4.54 -12.73
CA HIS A 378 -11.46 5.56 -13.77
C HIS A 378 -10.35 5.26 -14.78
N ALA A 379 -9.69 4.10 -14.69
CA ALA A 379 -8.47 3.76 -15.43
C ALA A 379 -7.28 4.67 -15.09
N ALA A 380 -6.07 4.21 -15.44
CA ALA A 380 -4.84 4.97 -15.17
C ALA A 380 -4.79 6.32 -15.93
N ASP A 381 -5.42 6.40 -17.10
CA ASP A 381 -5.49 7.60 -17.94
C ASP A 381 -6.77 8.44 -17.71
N GLY A 382 -7.64 8.03 -16.79
CA GLY A 382 -8.87 8.74 -16.48
C GLY A 382 -10.00 8.58 -17.49
N ARG A 383 -9.84 7.73 -18.51
CA ARG A 383 -10.87 7.51 -19.55
C ARG A 383 -12.05 6.64 -19.10
N GLY A 384 -12.00 6.12 -17.88
CA GLY A 384 -13.04 5.27 -17.34
C GLY A 384 -12.92 3.81 -17.77
N THR A 385 -13.73 2.95 -17.14
CA THR A 385 -13.77 1.51 -17.41
C THR A 385 -15.19 1.05 -17.70
N ARG A 386 -15.35 0.04 -18.54
CA ARG A 386 -16.63 -0.60 -18.83
C ARG A 386 -16.51 -2.10 -18.66
N PHE A 387 -17.25 -2.64 -17.70
CA PHE A 387 -17.36 -4.08 -17.47
C PHE A 387 -18.77 -4.53 -17.84
N PRO A 388 -18.93 -5.60 -18.65
CA PRO A 388 -20.23 -6.14 -18.99
C PRO A 388 -21.08 -6.42 -17.74
N GLY A 389 -22.30 -5.92 -17.71
CA GLY A 389 -23.24 -6.12 -16.59
C GLY A 389 -23.02 -5.21 -15.37
N LEU A 390 -22.03 -4.31 -15.39
CA LEU A 390 -21.82 -3.30 -14.33
C LEU A 390 -22.08 -1.88 -14.85
N VAL A 391 -22.43 -0.98 -13.93
CA VAL A 391 -22.58 0.45 -14.24
C VAL A 391 -21.26 0.99 -14.80
N PRO A 392 -21.26 1.65 -15.97
CA PRO A 392 -20.05 2.23 -16.55
C PRO A 392 -19.39 3.27 -15.64
N ASN A 393 -18.05 3.22 -15.55
CA ASN A 393 -17.27 4.26 -14.92
C ASN A 393 -16.90 5.29 -16.01
N PRO A 394 -17.36 6.55 -15.91
CA PRO A 394 -17.18 7.52 -16.98
C PRO A 394 -15.73 8.05 -17.06
N SER A 395 -15.35 8.50 -18.27
CA SER A 395 -14.12 9.28 -18.50
C SER A 395 -14.18 10.58 -17.71
N ILE A 396 -13.23 10.83 -16.82
CA ILE A 396 -13.10 12.07 -16.03
C ILE A 396 -12.06 13.03 -16.60
N THR A 397 -11.45 12.68 -17.73
CA THR A 397 -10.38 13.48 -18.39
C THR A 397 -10.80 14.03 -19.76
N SER A 398 -12.01 13.73 -20.24
CA SER A 398 -12.54 14.31 -21.48
C SER A 398 -12.53 15.85 -21.45
N PRO A 399 -12.00 16.55 -22.47
CA PRO A 399 -11.88 18.00 -22.46
C PRO A 399 -13.19 18.75 -22.26
N GLU A 400 -14.30 18.27 -22.83
CA GLU A 400 -15.61 18.92 -22.71
C GLU A 400 -16.11 18.89 -21.26
N PHE A 401 -15.86 17.78 -20.56
CA PHE A 401 -16.18 17.66 -19.14
C PHE A 401 -15.32 18.59 -18.29
N LEU A 402 -14.00 18.55 -18.48
CA LEU A 402 -13.08 19.35 -17.65
C LEU A 402 -13.27 20.85 -17.87
N GLN A 403 -13.59 21.31 -19.08
CA GLN A 403 -13.91 22.71 -19.34
C GLN A 403 -15.12 23.21 -18.55
N LEU A 404 -16.10 22.34 -18.29
CA LEU A 404 -17.35 22.72 -17.62
C LEU A 404 -17.34 22.40 -16.12
N ALA A 405 -16.64 21.35 -15.72
CA ALA A 405 -16.48 20.95 -14.33
C ALA A 405 -15.60 21.98 -13.62
N SER A 406 -16.15 22.81 -12.73
CA SER A 406 -15.33 23.66 -11.86
C SER A 406 -14.54 22.83 -10.85
N ASP A 407 -13.45 23.38 -10.31
CA ASP A 407 -12.70 22.70 -9.26
C ASP A 407 -13.54 22.47 -8.00
N ASP A 408 -14.45 23.39 -7.67
CA ASP A 408 -15.42 23.20 -6.58
C ASP A 408 -16.38 22.04 -6.89
N PHE A 409 -16.89 21.92 -8.12
CA PHE A 409 -17.72 20.79 -8.52
C PHE A 409 -16.98 19.45 -8.41
N LEU A 410 -15.71 19.39 -8.85
CA LEU A 410 -14.87 18.20 -8.69
C LEU A 410 -14.61 17.89 -7.21
N PHE A 411 -14.27 18.92 -6.43
CA PHE A 411 -14.04 18.81 -4.99
C PHE A 411 -15.25 18.25 -4.26
N GLN A 412 -16.43 18.84 -4.45
CA GLN A 412 -17.67 18.37 -3.84
C GLN A 412 -18.07 16.97 -4.33
N THR A 413 -17.80 16.64 -5.60
CA THR A 413 -18.08 15.30 -6.15
C THR A 413 -17.20 14.24 -5.49
N ILE A 414 -15.91 14.50 -5.30
CA ILE A 414 -14.99 13.54 -4.67
C ILE A 414 -15.26 13.47 -3.16
N ARG A 415 -15.49 14.62 -2.51
CA ARG A 415 -15.78 14.71 -1.07
C ARG A 415 -17.04 13.91 -0.72
N ASN A 416 -18.15 14.20 -1.38
CA ASN A 416 -19.47 13.67 -1.01
C ASN A 416 -19.85 12.39 -1.77
N GLY A 417 -19.06 12.01 -2.77
CA GLY A 417 -19.37 10.90 -3.66
C GLY A 417 -20.70 11.12 -4.39
N ARG A 418 -21.30 10.01 -4.83
CA ARG A 418 -22.64 9.98 -5.43
C ARG A 418 -23.44 8.86 -4.75
N PRO A 419 -24.21 9.16 -3.68
CA PRO A 419 -24.97 8.16 -2.93
C PRO A 419 -25.81 7.27 -3.84
N GLY A 420 -25.80 5.96 -3.59
CA GLY A 420 -26.48 4.96 -4.43
C GLY A 420 -25.77 4.65 -5.77
N ARG A 421 -24.55 5.16 -5.98
CA ARG A 421 -23.71 4.87 -7.15
C ARG A 421 -22.31 4.39 -6.71
N PRO A 422 -21.53 3.76 -7.60
CA PRO A 422 -20.19 3.27 -7.27
C PRO A 422 -19.17 4.34 -6.85
N MET A 423 -19.41 5.62 -7.17
CA MET A 423 -18.54 6.72 -6.73
C MET A 423 -18.77 6.99 -5.24
N LEU A 424 -17.92 6.40 -4.40
CA LEU A 424 -17.96 6.51 -2.95
C LEU A 424 -17.63 7.95 -2.46
N PRO A 425 -18.14 8.36 -1.29
CA PRO A 425 -17.67 9.56 -0.62
C PRO A 425 -16.26 9.33 -0.07
N TRP A 426 -15.36 10.25 -0.38
CA TRP A 426 -13.98 10.22 0.11
C TRP A 426 -13.65 11.33 1.10
N GLY A 427 -14.49 12.35 1.27
CA GLY A 427 -14.32 13.37 2.30
C GLY A 427 -15.05 13.05 3.59
N ASP A 428 -14.75 13.81 4.65
CA ASP A 428 -15.41 13.73 5.97
C ASP A 428 -15.38 12.35 6.65
N ARG A 429 -14.46 11.49 6.20
CA ARG A 429 -14.23 10.16 6.76
C ARG A 429 -12.88 10.10 7.46
N VAL A 430 -12.80 9.34 8.55
CA VAL A 430 -11.53 9.08 9.27
C VAL A 430 -10.49 8.48 8.32
N ASN A 431 -10.93 7.65 7.37
CA ASN A 431 -10.10 7.01 6.34
C ASN A 431 -10.13 7.70 4.96
N GLY A 432 -10.76 8.87 4.86
CA GLY A 432 -10.91 9.63 3.62
C GLY A 432 -9.81 10.66 3.39
N PHE A 433 -9.97 11.47 2.34
CA PHE A 433 -9.09 12.60 1.99
C PHE A 433 -9.36 13.84 2.83
N ASN A 434 -8.31 14.57 3.16
CA ASN A 434 -8.39 15.96 3.60
C ASN A 434 -8.45 16.91 2.40
N ASP A 435 -8.68 18.19 2.66
CA ASP A 435 -8.89 19.20 1.62
C ASP A 435 -7.68 19.38 0.69
N ASP A 436 -6.46 19.28 1.22
CA ASP A 436 -5.23 19.44 0.43
C ASP A 436 -5.01 18.22 -0.48
N GLU A 437 -5.26 17.01 0.04
CA GLU A 437 -5.25 15.76 -0.73
C GLU A 437 -6.27 15.81 -1.87
N LEU A 438 -7.49 16.31 -1.61
CA LEU A 438 -8.51 16.51 -2.64
C LEU A 438 -8.04 17.48 -3.73
N ARG A 439 -7.45 18.62 -3.35
CA ARG A 439 -6.89 19.59 -4.31
C ARG A 439 -5.75 18.99 -5.13
N SER A 440 -4.86 18.22 -4.50
CA SER A 440 -3.76 17.54 -5.20
C SER A 440 -4.30 16.53 -6.22
N VAL A 441 -5.32 15.75 -5.88
CA VAL A 441 -5.97 14.81 -6.83
C VAL A 441 -6.65 15.56 -7.97
N ILE A 442 -7.35 16.67 -7.69
CA ILE A 442 -7.98 17.48 -8.73
C ILE A 442 -6.93 18.05 -9.69
N ALA A 443 -5.83 18.60 -9.17
CA ALA A 443 -4.72 19.08 -9.99
C ALA A 443 -4.13 17.96 -10.86
N TYR A 444 -4.04 16.74 -10.34
CA TYR A 444 -3.58 15.60 -11.14
C TYR A 444 -4.60 15.18 -12.22
N ILE A 445 -5.90 15.16 -11.92
CA ILE A 445 -6.96 14.91 -12.92
C ILE A 445 -6.91 15.94 -14.05
N ARG A 446 -6.69 17.22 -13.72
CA ARG A 446 -6.47 18.29 -14.70
C ARG A 446 -5.27 17.99 -15.59
N GLY A 447 -4.16 17.58 -14.98
CA GLY A 447 -2.94 17.18 -15.68
C GLY A 447 -3.17 16.03 -16.66
N LEU A 448 -3.83 14.95 -16.21
CA LEU A 448 -4.21 13.81 -17.06
C LEU A 448 -5.06 14.24 -18.25
N GLY A 449 -5.97 15.19 -18.05
CA GLY A 449 -6.82 15.76 -19.11
C GLY A 449 -6.13 16.79 -20.00
N GLY A 450 -4.80 16.89 -20.01
CA GLY A 450 -4.06 17.84 -20.84
C GLY A 450 -4.03 19.27 -20.31
N ASN A 451 -4.11 19.44 -18.98
CA ASN A 451 -4.12 20.73 -18.27
C ASN A 451 -5.33 21.62 -18.60
N VAL A 452 -6.44 21.03 -19.02
CA VAL A 452 -7.68 21.73 -19.33
C VAL A 452 -8.25 22.40 -18.07
N GLN A 453 -8.28 23.73 -18.10
CA GLN A 453 -8.86 24.56 -17.05
C GLN A 453 -10.38 24.67 -17.21
N ALA A 454 -11.07 24.80 -16.07
CA ALA A 454 -12.49 25.12 -16.09
C ALA A 454 -12.71 26.52 -16.67
N LEU A 455 -13.70 26.66 -17.54
CA LEU A 455 -14.13 27.94 -18.05
C LEU A 455 -14.82 28.73 -16.91
N PRO A 456 -14.55 30.04 -16.78
CA PRO A 456 -15.29 30.87 -15.85
C PRO A 456 -16.79 30.84 -16.16
N ASP A 457 -17.60 30.58 -15.14
CA ASP A 457 -19.07 30.62 -15.22
C ASP A 457 -19.56 31.90 -14.53
N PRO A 458 -19.93 32.96 -15.28
CA PRO A 458 -20.38 34.21 -14.69
C PRO A 458 -21.82 34.15 -14.18
N LYS A 459 -22.56 33.08 -14.50
CA LYS A 459 -23.95 32.91 -14.07
C LYS A 459 -24.00 32.35 -12.65
N PRO A 460 -25.08 32.62 -11.88
CA PRO A 460 -25.27 31.96 -10.59
C PRO A 460 -25.40 30.44 -10.81
N GLN A 461 -25.15 29.62 -9.78
CA GLN A 461 -25.16 28.16 -9.94
C GLN A 461 -26.49 27.63 -10.51
N ILE A 462 -27.62 28.24 -10.14
CA ILE A 462 -28.96 27.89 -10.62
C ILE A 462 -29.54 29.14 -11.31
N TRP A 463 -29.89 29.01 -12.59
CA TRP A 463 -30.40 30.10 -13.42
C TRP A 463 -31.37 29.66 -14.54
N ALA A 464 -31.38 28.37 -14.92
CA ALA A 464 -32.18 27.89 -16.03
C ALA A 464 -33.67 27.93 -15.67
N MET A 465 -34.46 28.57 -16.54
CA MET A 465 -35.91 28.71 -16.37
C MET A 465 -36.60 28.21 -17.63
N GLY A 466 -37.41 27.16 -17.51
CA GLY A 466 -38.21 26.61 -18.60
C GLY A 466 -39.48 25.93 -18.10
N ASP A 467 -40.23 25.32 -19.00
CA ASP A 467 -41.45 24.57 -18.66
C ASP A 467 -41.08 23.16 -18.18
N GLY A 468 -41.26 22.88 -16.90
CA GLY A 468 -40.95 21.58 -16.31
C GLY A 468 -41.74 20.40 -16.88
N ASN A 469 -42.97 20.62 -17.37
CA ASN A 469 -43.78 19.57 -18.00
C ASN A 469 -43.26 19.23 -19.40
N LEU A 470 -42.89 20.25 -20.17
CA LEU A 470 -42.18 20.08 -21.43
C LEU A 470 -40.84 19.37 -21.20
N GLY A 471 -40.08 19.80 -20.19
CA GLY A 471 -38.83 19.18 -19.76
C GLY A 471 -38.98 17.70 -19.43
N ALA A 472 -40.01 17.32 -18.68
CA ALA A 472 -40.31 15.92 -18.36
C ALA A 472 -40.60 15.09 -19.62
N THR A 473 -41.37 15.64 -20.56
CA THR A 473 -41.71 14.99 -21.84
C THR A 473 -40.47 14.79 -22.72
N LEU A 474 -39.62 15.81 -22.82
CA LEU A 474 -38.37 15.77 -23.57
C LEU A 474 -37.35 14.82 -22.91
N PHE A 475 -37.27 14.80 -21.59
CA PHE A 475 -36.42 13.88 -20.86
C PHE A 475 -36.85 12.42 -21.08
N ALA A 476 -38.16 12.15 -21.04
CA ALA A 476 -38.69 10.82 -21.28
C ALA A 476 -38.32 10.30 -22.67
N SER A 477 -38.41 11.14 -23.70
CA SER A 477 -38.14 10.75 -25.09
C SER A 477 -36.65 10.69 -25.45
N ASN A 478 -35.81 11.52 -24.84
CA ASN A 478 -34.41 11.69 -25.28
C ASN A 478 -33.36 11.18 -24.27
N CYS A 479 -33.69 11.13 -22.98
CA CYS A 479 -32.71 10.93 -21.91
C CYS A 479 -32.93 9.65 -21.10
N SER A 480 -34.20 9.26 -20.92
CA SER A 480 -34.59 8.19 -19.98
C SER A 480 -34.05 6.81 -20.37
N GLY A 481 -33.74 6.58 -21.65
CA GLY A 481 -33.15 5.32 -22.12
C GLY A 481 -31.79 5.01 -21.47
N CYS A 482 -30.96 6.04 -21.25
CA CYS A 482 -29.65 5.88 -20.60
C CYS A 482 -29.69 6.29 -19.13
N HIS A 483 -30.36 7.40 -18.81
CA HIS A 483 -30.38 7.96 -17.45
C HIS A 483 -31.49 7.38 -16.57
N GLY A 484 -32.25 6.39 -17.06
CA GLY A 484 -33.36 5.78 -16.35
C GLY A 484 -34.60 6.67 -16.28
N LYS A 485 -35.74 6.05 -15.97
CA LYS A 485 -36.98 6.80 -15.65
C LYS A 485 -36.73 7.67 -14.42
N ASN A 486 -37.22 8.91 -14.45
CA ASN A 486 -36.98 9.90 -13.39
C ASN A 486 -35.50 10.17 -13.09
N ALA A 487 -34.61 9.96 -14.06
CA ALA A 487 -33.18 10.27 -13.97
C ALA A 487 -32.42 9.56 -12.84
N VAL A 488 -32.90 8.39 -12.39
CA VAL A 488 -32.28 7.58 -11.32
C VAL A 488 -30.94 6.95 -11.72
N GLY A 489 -30.58 7.02 -13.00
CA GLY A 489 -29.36 6.47 -13.57
C GLY A 489 -29.55 5.06 -14.13
N GLY A 490 -28.48 4.56 -14.74
CA GLY A 490 -28.38 3.27 -15.41
C GLY A 490 -27.02 3.22 -16.10
N ASP A 491 -27.02 2.99 -17.41
CA ASP A 491 -25.87 3.20 -18.29
C ASP A 491 -25.37 4.64 -18.25
N GLY A 492 -26.30 5.60 -18.12
CA GLY A 492 -26.03 7.00 -17.85
C GLY A 492 -25.94 7.31 -16.35
N PRO A 493 -25.21 8.36 -15.94
CA PRO A 493 -25.19 8.83 -14.56
C PRO A 493 -26.57 9.16 -14.01
N ALA A 494 -26.77 8.98 -12.71
CA ALA A 494 -27.98 9.39 -12.00
C ALA A 494 -28.04 10.93 -11.88
N LEU A 495 -28.88 11.57 -12.69
CA LEU A 495 -29.00 13.03 -12.68
C LEU A 495 -29.93 13.53 -11.57
N ALA A 496 -30.83 12.69 -11.06
CA ALA A 496 -31.63 12.98 -9.87
C ALA A 496 -30.85 12.84 -8.54
N ASN A 497 -29.54 12.55 -8.59
CA ASN A 497 -28.75 12.37 -7.39
C ASN A 497 -28.59 13.70 -6.63
N LYS A 498 -28.99 13.74 -5.37
CA LYS A 498 -28.99 14.96 -4.55
C LYS A 498 -27.60 15.60 -4.42
N ALA A 499 -26.56 14.81 -4.16
CA ALA A 499 -25.18 15.31 -4.03
C ALA A 499 -24.64 15.91 -5.34
N PHE A 500 -25.06 15.34 -6.48
CA PHE A 500 -24.77 15.91 -7.79
C PHE A 500 -25.51 17.22 -8.03
N LEU A 501 -26.82 17.25 -7.76
CA LEU A 501 -27.64 18.45 -8.00
C LEU A 501 -27.25 19.59 -7.06
N SER A 502 -26.78 19.33 -5.84
CA SER A 502 -26.30 20.38 -4.94
C SER A 502 -25.02 21.07 -5.42
N SER A 503 -24.16 20.40 -6.19
CA SER A 503 -22.85 20.94 -6.60
C SER A 503 -22.76 21.37 -8.07
N VAL A 504 -23.59 20.81 -8.94
CA VAL A 504 -23.55 21.11 -10.38
C VAL A 504 -24.19 22.47 -10.67
N SER A 505 -23.63 23.23 -11.64
CA SER A 505 -24.26 24.45 -12.16
C SER A 505 -25.22 24.17 -13.31
N ASP A 506 -26.19 25.05 -13.53
CA ASP A 506 -27.07 24.97 -14.69
C ASP A 506 -26.31 25.19 -15.99
N THR A 507 -25.24 25.99 -15.98
CA THR A 507 -24.35 26.13 -17.13
C THR A 507 -23.71 24.78 -17.49
N PHE A 508 -23.23 24.01 -16.50
CA PHE A 508 -22.73 22.65 -16.73
C PHE A 508 -23.83 21.78 -17.37
N LEU A 509 -25.03 21.74 -16.80
CA LEU A 509 -26.11 20.89 -17.32
C LEU A 509 -26.51 21.27 -18.75
N VAL A 510 -26.71 22.56 -19.02
CA VAL A 510 -27.08 23.08 -20.34
C VAL A 510 -25.99 22.76 -21.37
N GLU A 511 -24.73 23.06 -21.08
CA GLU A 511 -23.64 22.87 -22.04
C GLU A 511 -23.31 21.39 -22.26
N MET A 512 -23.42 20.54 -21.22
CA MET A 512 -23.29 19.10 -21.38
C MET A 512 -24.42 18.49 -22.23
N ILE A 513 -25.66 18.98 -22.12
CA ILE A 513 -26.76 18.54 -23.00
C ILE A 513 -26.48 19.00 -24.44
N LYS A 514 -26.01 20.23 -24.65
CA LYS A 514 -25.71 20.75 -26.00
C LYS A 514 -24.59 20.01 -26.69
N ARG A 515 -23.45 19.83 -26.01
CA ARG A 515 -22.18 19.38 -26.59
C ARG A 515 -21.97 17.87 -26.44
N GLY A 516 -22.59 17.27 -25.43
CA GLY A 516 -22.35 15.88 -25.07
C GLY A 516 -21.00 15.72 -24.36
N ARG A 517 -20.53 14.47 -24.28
CA ARG A 517 -19.27 14.09 -23.66
C ARG A 517 -18.57 13.05 -24.52
N SER A 518 -17.41 13.42 -25.04
CA SER A 518 -16.52 12.49 -25.76
C SER A 518 -16.16 11.29 -24.86
N GLU A 519 -15.77 10.17 -25.47
CA GLU A 519 -15.47 8.91 -24.76
C GLU A 519 -16.64 8.31 -23.97
N THR A 520 -17.86 8.84 -24.17
CA THR A 520 -19.11 8.29 -23.64
C THR A 520 -20.17 8.15 -24.73
N VAL A 521 -21.30 7.54 -24.39
CA VAL A 521 -22.47 7.45 -25.29
C VAL A 521 -23.32 8.73 -25.31
N MET A 522 -23.02 9.70 -24.43
CA MET A 522 -23.80 10.94 -24.31
C MET A 522 -23.41 11.93 -25.43
N GLN A 523 -24.16 11.90 -26.53
CA GLN A 523 -23.95 12.83 -27.64
C GLN A 523 -24.66 14.17 -27.43
N GLY A 524 -24.13 15.26 -27.99
CA GLY A 524 -24.69 16.61 -27.82
C GLY A 524 -25.93 16.91 -28.65
N PHE A 525 -26.97 17.47 -28.07
CA PHE A 525 -28.28 17.69 -28.69
C PHE A 525 -28.42 19.00 -29.49
N ALA A 526 -27.35 19.81 -29.56
CA ALA A 526 -27.34 21.06 -30.32
C ALA A 526 -27.09 20.86 -31.83
N ASN A 527 -26.53 19.71 -32.23
CA ASN A 527 -26.18 19.40 -33.62
C ASN A 527 -27.04 18.25 -34.19
N PRO A 528 -27.34 18.25 -35.50
CA PRO A 528 -28.12 17.18 -36.13
C PRO A 528 -27.45 15.81 -36.00
N SER A 529 -28.25 14.75 -35.92
CA SER A 529 -27.79 13.36 -35.95
C SER A 529 -28.81 12.49 -36.69
N PRO A 530 -28.39 11.38 -37.34
CA PRO A 530 -29.28 10.56 -38.16
C PRO A 530 -30.51 9.98 -37.43
N ILE A 531 -30.45 9.91 -36.10
CA ILE A 531 -31.45 9.23 -35.27
C ILE A 531 -32.15 10.16 -34.27
N ARG A 532 -31.83 11.46 -34.25
CA ARG A 532 -32.38 12.38 -33.26
C ARG A 532 -32.49 13.82 -33.76
N ARG A 533 -33.55 14.48 -33.29
CA ARG A 533 -33.83 15.90 -33.52
C ARG A 533 -32.89 16.79 -32.69
N VAL A 534 -32.59 17.97 -33.23
CA VAL A 534 -31.93 19.08 -32.52
C VAL A 534 -32.87 19.69 -31.49
N LEU A 535 -32.36 19.94 -30.29
CA LEU A 535 -33.10 20.64 -29.23
C LEU A 535 -32.74 22.13 -29.23
N THR A 536 -33.75 22.98 -29.07
CA THR A 536 -33.54 24.42 -28.92
C THR A 536 -33.01 24.78 -27.52
N GLN A 537 -32.48 25.99 -27.35
CA GLN A 537 -32.03 26.48 -26.03
C GLN A 537 -33.12 26.38 -24.97
N ALA A 538 -34.34 26.85 -25.28
CA ALA A 538 -35.47 26.84 -24.34
C ALA A 538 -35.92 25.42 -23.97
N GLU A 539 -35.81 24.46 -24.90
CA GLU A 539 -36.09 23.06 -24.63
C GLU A 539 -35.05 22.42 -23.72
N ILE A 540 -33.76 22.74 -23.92
CA ILE A 540 -32.68 22.29 -23.04
C ILE A 540 -32.86 22.88 -21.63
N GLU A 541 -33.17 24.17 -21.51
CA GLU A 541 -33.47 24.81 -20.22
C GLU A 541 -34.68 24.17 -19.53
N SER A 542 -35.73 23.84 -20.29
CA SER A 542 -36.89 23.11 -19.77
C SER A 542 -36.51 21.72 -19.22
N ILE A 543 -35.63 20.98 -19.90
CA ILE A 543 -35.07 19.71 -19.39
C ILE A 543 -34.29 19.94 -18.09
N VAL A 544 -33.46 20.98 -18.02
CA VAL A 544 -32.72 21.32 -16.79
C VAL A 544 -33.67 21.68 -15.65
N THR A 545 -34.70 22.48 -15.90
CA THR A 545 -35.75 22.78 -14.91
C THR A 545 -36.44 21.51 -14.40
N TYR A 546 -36.75 20.56 -15.29
CA TYR A 546 -37.27 19.26 -14.88
C TYR A 546 -36.28 18.48 -14.00
N ILE A 547 -35.01 18.35 -14.41
CA ILE A 547 -33.97 17.67 -13.63
C ILE A 547 -33.82 18.30 -12.24
N ARG A 548 -33.85 19.63 -12.15
CA ARG A 548 -33.80 20.36 -10.86
C ARG A 548 -34.99 20.06 -9.97
N SER A 549 -36.19 19.91 -10.54
CA SER A 549 -37.39 19.54 -9.77
C SER A 549 -37.28 18.18 -9.08
N LEU A 550 -36.42 17.28 -9.58
CA LEU A 550 -36.17 15.95 -9.00
C LEU A 550 -35.36 16.01 -7.71
N SER A 551 -34.70 17.14 -7.39
CA SER A 551 -33.97 17.31 -6.12
C SER A 551 -34.87 17.57 -4.90
N VAL A 552 -36.14 17.91 -5.14
CA VAL A 552 -37.11 18.37 -4.12
C VAL A 552 -38.00 17.22 -3.61
N LYS A 553 -37.94 16.05 -4.25
CA LYS A 553 -38.62 14.82 -3.82
C LYS A 553 -37.59 13.79 -3.40
#